data_AF-A0A3D4ACM5-F1
#
_entry.id   AF-A0A3D4ACM5-F1
#
_cell.length_a   1.000
_cell.length_b   1.000
_cell.length_c   1.000
_cell.angle_alpha   90.00
_cell.angle_beta   90.00
_cell.angle_gamma   90.00
#
_symmetry.space_group_name_H-M   'P 1'
#
loop_
_entity.id
_entity.type
_entity.pdbx_description
1 polymer ?
#
loop_
_entity_poly.entity_id
_entity_poly.type
_entity_poly.pdbx_seq_one_letter_code
_entity_poly.pdbx_strand_id
1 'polypeptide(L)'
;MKICDLTQFYSPLSGGVKRYVHEKIAYIDKYAPENKHVLIVPGGRTELTSNARSRVYSIHSPLVSRTSRYRALLNLRAIDEILERERPDIIETSDPYQIAWKAIKVGRSLKIPIVAFYHSHFPEAYLRSTTRFLG
;
A
#
# COMPACT_ATOMS: atom_id res chain seq x y z
N MET A 1 0.05 -4.30 -18.58
CA MET A 1 -0.52 -3.26 -17.68
C MET A 1 0.36 -3.07 -16.46
N LYS A 2 0.53 -1.84 -15.96
CA LYS A 2 1.25 -1.51 -14.73
C LYS A 2 0.27 -1.20 -13.60
N ILE A 3 0.25 -2.05 -12.59
CA ILE A 3 -0.61 -1.92 -11.40
C ILE A 3 0.22 -1.34 -10.25
N CYS A 4 -0.30 -0.34 -9.56
CA CYS A 4 0.32 0.19 -8.35
C CYS A 4 -0.54 -0.10 -7.11
N ASP A 5 -0.05 -0.94 -6.20
CA ASP A 5 -0.61 -1.08 -4.85
C ASP A 5 0.03 -0.03 -3.93
N LEU A 6 -0.78 0.86 -3.36
CA LEU A 6 -0.37 1.88 -2.40
C LEU A 6 -0.97 1.55 -1.03
N THR A 7 -0.11 1.20 -0.06
CA THR A 7 -0.61 0.78 1.26
C THR A 7 0.16 1.26 2.49
N GLN A 8 -0.58 1.64 3.52
CA GLN A 8 -0.14 2.11 4.85
C GLN A 8 -0.13 0.97 5.87
N PHE A 9 -1.11 0.07 5.84
CA PHE A 9 -1.23 -1.07 6.76
C PHE A 9 -0.28 -2.23 6.39
N TYR A 10 0.96 -1.88 6.03
CA TYR A 10 2.04 -2.81 5.78
C TYR A 10 2.89 -3.00 7.04
N SER A 11 3.01 -4.26 7.49
CA SER A 11 3.99 -4.66 8.48
C SER A 11 5.05 -5.56 7.82
N PRO A 12 6.35 -5.29 8.02
CA PRO A 12 7.39 -6.18 7.53
C PRO A 12 7.44 -7.52 8.28
N LEU A 13 6.82 -7.62 9.47
CA LEU A 13 6.85 -8.83 10.29
C LEU A 13 5.86 -9.88 9.78
N SER A 14 4.57 -9.53 9.75
CA SER A 14 3.48 -10.42 9.33
C SER A 14 2.20 -9.63 9.02
N GLY A 15 1.23 -10.24 8.34
CA GLY A 15 -0.09 -9.64 8.13
C GLY A 15 -0.73 -10.03 6.81
N GLY A 16 -2.06 -9.92 6.75
CA GLY A 16 -2.84 -10.23 5.55
C GLY A 16 -2.49 -9.32 4.37
N VAL A 17 -2.32 -8.02 4.60
CA VAL A 17 -1.93 -7.04 3.56
C VAL A 17 -0.58 -7.41 2.94
N LYS A 18 0.44 -7.68 3.77
CA LYS A 18 1.77 -8.11 3.28
C LYS A 18 1.63 -9.38 2.44
N ARG A 19 0.91 -10.39 2.91
CA ARG A 19 0.72 -11.62 2.13
C ARG A 19 0.04 -11.32 0.80
N TYR A 20 -1.07 -10.59 0.81
CA TYR A 20 -1.82 -10.23 -0.40
C TYR A 20 -0.95 -9.58 -1.48
N VAL A 21 -0.21 -8.51 -1.14
CA VAL A 21 0.59 -7.79 -2.14
C VAL A 21 1.78 -8.62 -2.63
N HIS A 22 2.40 -9.43 -1.78
CA HIS A 22 3.53 -10.28 -2.18
C HIS A 22 3.09 -11.50 -3.00
N GLU A 23 1.94 -12.10 -2.69
CA GLU A 23 1.34 -13.15 -3.54
C GLU A 23 0.93 -12.58 -4.91
N LYS A 24 0.40 -11.35 -4.96
CA LYS A 24 0.11 -10.66 -6.23
C LYS A 24 1.40 -10.42 -7.03
N ILE A 25 2.49 -9.99 -6.41
CA ILE A 25 3.81 -9.85 -7.06
C ILE A 25 4.24 -11.19 -7.65
N ALA A 26 4.20 -12.27 -6.87
CA ALA A 26 4.60 -13.60 -7.31
C ALA A 26 3.72 -14.11 -8.47
N TYR A 27 2.41 -13.86 -8.40
CA TYR A 27 1.48 -14.21 -9.47
C TYR A 27 1.78 -13.46 -10.76
N ILE A 28 1.97 -12.13 -10.69
CA ILE A 28 2.30 -11.31 -11.87
C ILE A 28 3.63 -11.78 -12.48
N ASP A 29 4.62 -12.05 -11.63
CA ASP A 29 5.90 -12.52 -12.12
C ASP A 29 5.79 -13.87 -12.85
N LYS A 30 4.99 -14.80 -12.32
CA LYS A 30 4.90 -16.16 -12.89
C LYS A 30 3.93 -16.28 -14.06
N TYR A 31 2.82 -15.57 -14.04
CA TYR A 31 1.65 -15.85 -14.90
C TYR A 31 1.19 -14.68 -15.77
N ALA A 32 1.73 -13.47 -15.59
CA ALA A 32 1.30 -12.30 -16.36
C ALA A 32 2.51 -11.52 -16.91
N PRO A 33 3.22 -12.06 -17.93
CA PRO A 33 4.48 -11.50 -18.41
C PRO A 33 4.37 -10.07 -18.98
N GLU A 34 3.20 -9.69 -19.48
CA GLU A 34 2.88 -8.33 -19.97
C GLU A 34 2.51 -7.34 -18.85
N ASN A 35 2.39 -7.80 -17.61
CA ASN A 35 2.04 -6.98 -16.47
C ASN A 35 3.27 -6.62 -15.62
N LYS A 36 3.20 -5.43 -15.03
CA LYS A 36 4.19 -4.89 -14.10
C LYS A 36 3.50 -4.51 -12.80
N HIS A 37 4.21 -4.62 -11.70
CA HIS A 37 3.70 -4.28 -10.38
C HIS A 37 4.57 -3.23 -9.70
N VAL A 38 3.93 -2.24 -9.10
CA VAL A 38 4.56 -1.25 -8.24
C VAL A 38 3.91 -1.38 -6.87
N LEU A 39 4.72 -1.46 -5.83
CA LEU A 39 4.25 -1.49 -4.44
C LEU A 39 4.85 -0.31 -3.70
N ILE A 40 4.01 0.55 -3.12
CA ILE A 40 4.44 1.67 -2.28
C ILE A 40 4.02 1.37 -0.84
N VAL A 41 5.01 1.29 0.06
CA VAL A 41 4.81 0.93 1.47
C VAL A 41 5.64 1.81 2.41
N PRO A 42 5.23 1.96 3.68
CA PRO A 42 6.09 2.54 4.69
C PRO A 42 7.23 1.58 5.07
N GLY A 43 8.42 2.11 5.32
CA GLY A 43 9.54 1.33 5.82
C GLY A 43 10.54 2.12 6.63
N GLY A 44 11.61 1.43 7.05
CA GLY A 44 12.63 2.01 7.92
C GLY A 44 13.55 3.00 7.23
N ARG A 45 13.64 2.93 5.90
CA ARG A 45 14.45 3.79 5.04
C ARG A 45 13.71 3.99 3.71
N THR A 46 14.06 5.05 3.01
CA THR A 46 13.62 5.24 1.63
C THR A 46 14.52 4.40 0.74
N GLU A 47 13.97 3.35 0.13
CA GLU A 47 14.72 2.43 -0.73
C GLU A 47 13.80 1.83 -1.80
N LEU A 48 14.40 1.48 -2.93
CA LEU A 48 13.74 0.79 -4.04
C LEU A 48 14.36 -0.60 -4.18
N THR A 49 13.53 -1.63 -4.08
CA THR A 49 13.90 -2.99 -4.47
C THR A 49 13.22 -3.31 -5.80
N SER A 50 13.99 -3.79 -6.77
CA SER A 50 13.48 -4.21 -8.07
C SER A 50 13.71 -5.70 -8.28
N ASN A 51 12.73 -6.34 -8.87
CA ASN A 51 12.73 -7.71 -9.35
C ASN A 51 12.14 -7.69 -10.77
N ALA A 52 12.16 -8.83 -11.47
CA ALA A 52 11.92 -8.90 -12.92
C ALA A 52 10.75 -8.02 -13.41
N ARG A 53 9.56 -8.20 -12.82
CA ARG A 53 8.34 -7.47 -13.18
C ARG A 53 7.80 -6.54 -12.09
N SER A 54 8.51 -6.37 -10.97
CA SER A 54 8.00 -5.57 -9.86
C SER A 54 9.03 -4.59 -9.27
N ARG A 55 8.50 -3.50 -8.73
CA ARG A 55 9.25 -2.45 -8.03
C ARG A 55 8.58 -2.18 -6.69
N VAL A 56 9.32 -2.40 -5.61
CA VAL A 56 8.87 -2.14 -4.25
C VAL A 56 9.57 -0.91 -3.72
N TYR A 57 8.80 0.16 -3.52
CA TYR A 57 9.21 1.40 -2.90
C TYR A 57 8.88 1.36 -1.41
N SER A 58 9.91 1.33 -0.58
CA SER A 58 9.81 1.63 0.83
C SER A 58 10.04 3.13 1.01
N ILE A 59 9.13 3.84 1.67
CA ILE A 59 9.29 5.25 2.04
C ILE A 59 9.62 5.33 3.53
N HIS A 60 10.69 6.04 3.90
CA HIS A 60 11.04 6.24 5.31
C HIS A 60 9.85 6.78 6.11
N SER A 61 9.46 6.03 7.14
CA SER A 61 8.23 6.25 7.89
C SER A 61 8.46 5.97 9.38
N PRO A 62 8.04 6.86 10.31
CA PRO A 62 8.21 6.66 11.74
C PRO A 62 7.46 5.42 12.24
N LEU A 63 8.02 4.77 13.26
CA LEU A 63 7.45 3.58 13.88
C LEU A 63 6.31 3.98 14.81
N VAL A 64 5.11 3.42 14.58
CA VAL A 64 3.92 3.66 15.44
C VAL A 64 3.64 2.51 16.38
N SER A 65 4.09 1.31 16.03
CA SER A 65 3.99 0.12 16.88
C SER A 65 5.29 -0.66 16.83
N ARG A 66 5.95 -0.83 17.97
CA ARG A 66 7.19 -1.61 18.08
C ARG A 66 6.95 -3.11 17.91
N THR A 67 5.85 -3.62 18.45
CA THR A 67 5.51 -5.05 18.43
C THR A 67 5.14 -5.51 17.04
N SER A 68 4.20 -4.82 16.39
CA SER A 68 3.74 -5.18 15.04
C SER A 68 4.55 -4.53 13.92
N ARG A 69 5.53 -3.68 14.25
CA ARG A 69 6.41 -2.98 13.31
C ARG A 69 5.68 -2.11 12.28
N TYR A 70 4.44 -1.69 12.59
CA TYR A 70 3.72 -0.73 11.76
C TYR A 70 4.38 0.64 11.82
N ARG A 71 4.31 1.33 10.68
CA ARG A 71 4.90 2.65 10.48
C ARG A 71 3.86 3.59 9.87
N ALA A 72 3.97 4.89 10.13
CA ALA A 72 3.09 5.89 9.55
C ALA A 72 3.72 6.50 8.29
N LEU A 73 3.07 6.30 7.14
CA LEU A 73 3.45 6.86 5.86
C LEU A 73 3.07 8.34 5.80
N LEU A 74 3.97 9.19 6.28
CA LEU A 74 3.75 10.64 6.40
C LEU A 74 4.34 11.45 5.25
N ASN A 75 5.35 10.92 4.57
CA ASN A 75 5.94 11.60 3.41
C ASN A 75 5.08 11.38 2.15
N LEU A 76 3.96 12.11 2.08
CA LEU A 76 3.01 12.01 0.97
C LEU A 76 3.57 12.60 -0.34
N ARG A 77 4.59 13.45 -0.27
CA ARG A 77 5.26 13.99 -1.46
C ARG A 77 6.02 12.89 -2.21
N ALA A 78 6.69 12.00 -1.48
CA ALA A 78 7.37 10.85 -2.09
C ALA A 78 6.40 9.94 -2.86
N ILE A 79 5.14 9.84 -2.42
CA ILE A 79 4.09 9.10 -3.15
C ILE A 79 3.81 9.76 -4.51
N ASP A 80 3.71 11.09 -4.57
CA ASP A 80 3.54 11.82 -5.83
C ASP A 80 4.71 11.54 -6.78
N GLU A 81 5.93 11.72 -6.29
CA GLU A 81 7.15 11.57 -7.07
C GLU A 81 7.28 10.15 -7.66
N ILE A 82 6.92 9.13 -6.88
CA ILE A 82 6.91 7.74 -7.35
C ILE A 82 5.80 7.52 -8.39
N LEU A 83 4.58 8.00 -8.17
CA LEU A 83 3.46 7.81 -9.10
C LEU A 83 3.65 8.59 -10.41
N GLU A 84 4.25 9.77 -10.34
CA GLU A 84 4.64 10.57 -11.51
C GLU A 84 5.74 9.91 -12.33
N ARG A 85 6.68 9.24 -11.66
CA ARG A 85 7.77 8.49 -12.30
C ARG A 85 7.29 7.18 -12.89
N GLU A 86 6.49 6.42 -12.15
CA GLU A 86 6.06 5.09 -12.55
C GLU A 86 4.91 5.11 -13.54
N ARG A 87 4.02 6.12 -13.49
CA ARG A 87 2.85 6.23 -14.37
C ARG A 87 2.09 4.90 -14.48
N PRO A 88 1.56 4.36 -13.37
CA PRO A 88 0.77 3.13 -13.43
C PRO A 88 -0.52 3.36 -14.22
N ASP A 89 -1.02 2.29 -14.82
CA ASP A 89 -2.31 2.28 -15.53
C ASP A 89 -3.48 2.28 -14.54
N ILE A 90 -3.27 1.77 -13.32
CA ILE A 90 -4.27 1.72 -12.26
C ILE A 90 -3.60 1.79 -10.88
N ILE A 91 -4.26 2.49 -9.95
CA ILE A 91 -3.87 2.53 -8.54
C ILE A 91 -4.86 1.70 -7.73
N GLU A 92 -4.36 0.74 -6.98
CA GLU A 92 -5.10 0.00 -5.98
C GLU A 92 -4.71 0.51 -4.59
N THR A 93 -5.69 0.79 -3.73
CA THR A 93 -5.44 1.19 -2.35
C THR A 93 -6.38 0.43 -1.42
N SER A 94 -5.81 -0.19 -0.38
CA SER A 94 -6.55 -0.97 0.61
C SER A 94 -6.62 -0.29 1.98
N ASP A 95 -6.44 1.04 1.99
CA ASP A 95 -6.18 1.82 3.19
C ASP A 95 -7.20 2.94 3.38
N PRO A 96 -7.69 3.15 4.62
CA PRO A 96 -8.42 4.36 4.99
C PRO A 96 -7.52 5.60 5.17
N TYR A 97 -8.14 6.68 5.65
CA TYR A 97 -7.49 7.90 6.15
C TYR A 97 -6.66 8.64 5.08
N GLN A 98 -5.49 9.17 5.47
CA GLN A 98 -4.69 10.05 4.63
C GLN A 98 -4.25 9.38 3.32
N ILE A 99 -4.05 8.06 3.31
CA ILE A 99 -3.61 7.35 2.11
C ILE A 99 -4.75 7.20 1.10
N ALA A 100 -5.98 6.91 1.55
CA ALA A 100 -7.16 6.92 0.68
C ALA A 100 -7.30 8.27 -0.05
N TRP A 101 -7.29 9.37 0.73
CA TRP A 101 -7.44 10.72 0.19
C TRP A 101 -6.27 11.10 -0.73
N LYS A 102 -5.06 10.66 -0.40
CA LYS A 102 -3.88 10.88 -1.23
C LYS A 102 -4.00 10.15 -2.57
N ALA A 103 -4.38 8.88 -2.56
CA ALA A 103 -4.61 8.10 -3.77
C ALA A 103 -5.65 8.80 -4.67
N ILE A 104 -6.79 9.19 -4.10
CA ILE A 104 -7.87 9.92 -4.80
C ILE A 104 -7.35 11.21 -5.44
N LYS A 105 -6.62 12.02 -4.67
CA LYS A 105 -6.08 13.29 -5.17
C LYS A 105 -5.10 13.07 -6.33
N VAL A 106 -4.17 12.12 -6.19
CA VAL A 106 -3.16 11.85 -7.22
C VAL A 106 -3.75 11.21 -8.46
N GLY A 107 -4.61 10.19 -8.32
CA GLY A 107 -5.24 9.57 -9.49
C GLY A 107 -6.10 10.56 -10.27
N ARG A 108 -6.79 11.49 -9.60
CA ARG A 108 -7.46 12.61 -10.29
C ARG A 108 -6.49 13.52 -11.04
N SER A 109 -5.39 13.91 -10.41
CA SER A 109 -4.37 14.80 -11.03
C SER A 109 -3.70 14.15 -12.24
N LEU A 110 -3.32 12.89 -12.11
CA LEU A 110 -2.59 12.13 -13.14
C LEU A 110 -3.52 11.43 -14.14
N LYS A 111 -4.84 11.54 -13.96
CA LYS A 111 -5.88 10.82 -14.74
C LYS A 111 -5.68 9.29 -14.72
N ILE A 112 -5.28 8.76 -13.56
CA ILE A 112 -5.10 7.32 -13.33
C ILE A 112 -6.33 6.81 -12.57
N PRO A 113 -7.02 5.76 -13.06
CA PRO A 113 -8.14 5.16 -12.37
C PRO A 113 -7.71 4.56 -11.02
N ILE A 114 -8.63 4.57 -10.05
CA ILE A 114 -8.38 4.11 -8.69
C ILE A 114 -9.40 3.05 -8.31
N VAL A 115 -8.92 1.96 -7.75
CA VAL A 115 -9.75 0.93 -7.09
C VAL A 115 -9.42 0.97 -5.61
N ALA A 116 -10.40 1.31 -4.79
CA ALA A 116 -10.27 1.35 -3.34
C ALA A 116 -11.10 0.23 -2.72
N PHE A 117 -10.54 -0.48 -1.74
CA PHE A 117 -11.21 -1.58 -1.06
C PHE A 117 -10.73 -1.72 0.39
N TYR A 118 -11.39 -2.56 1.17
CA TYR A 118 -10.99 -2.88 2.55
C TYR A 118 -10.71 -4.37 2.70
N HIS A 119 -9.60 -4.72 3.36
CA HIS A 119 -9.33 -6.10 3.77
C HIS A 119 -10.10 -6.55 5.01
N SER A 120 -10.63 -5.57 5.77
CA SER A 120 -11.32 -5.81 7.04
C SER A 120 -12.59 -4.97 7.12
N HIS A 121 -13.62 -5.52 7.76
CA HIS A 121 -14.84 -4.78 8.05
C HIS A 121 -14.60 -3.77 9.18
N PHE A 122 -14.13 -2.57 8.83
CA PHE A 122 -13.67 -1.55 9.78
C PHE A 122 -14.68 -1.22 10.89
N PRO A 123 -15.99 -1.04 10.62
CA PRO A 123 -16.97 -0.77 11.69
C PRO A 123 -16.99 -1.87 12.75
N GLU A 124 -16.91 -3.14 12.34
CA GLU A 124 -16.92 -4.26 13.26
C GLU A 124 -15.59 -4.39 14.02
N ALA A 125 -14.46 -4.09 13.36
CA ALA A 125 -13.14 -4.14 13.98
C ALA A 125 -13.01 -3.13 15.14
N TYR A 126 -13.58 -1.93 14.99
CA TYR A 126 -13.62 -0.93 16.06
C TYR A 126 -14.63 -1.31 17.13
N LEU A 127 -15.85 -1.71 16.73
CA LEU A 127 -16.91 -2.07 17.68
C LEU A 127 -16.53 -3.26 18.56
N ARG A 128 -15.93 -4.32 18.00
CA ARG A 128 -15.43 -5.47 18.79
C ARG A 128 -14.36 -5.07 19.80
N SER A 129 -13.51 -4.11 19.43
CA SER A 129 -12.47 -3.62 20.32
C SER A 129 -13.07 -2.79 21.46
N THR A 130 -14.07 -1.97 21.18
CA THR A 130 -14.73 -1.15 22.20
C THR A 130 -15.65 -1.96 23.11
N THR A 131 -16.44 -2.91 22.60
CA THR A 131 -17.30 -3.76 23.45
C THR A 131 -16.47 -4.65 24.36
N ARG A 132 -15.33 -5.16 23.89
CA ARG A 132 -14.42 -5.95 24.73
C ARG A 132 -13.77 -5.15 25.86
N PHE A 133 -13.67 -3.83 25.74
CA PHE A 133 -13.09 -2.95 26.76
C PHE A 133 -14.12 -2.25 27.64
N LEU A 134 -15.35 -2.03 27.15
CA LEU A 134 -16.38 -1.26 27.83
C LEU A 134 -17.57 -2.07 28.35
N GLY A 135 -17.67 -3.36 27.98
CA GLY A 135 -18.84 -4.19 28.28
C GLY A 135 -19.93 -4.00 27.24
#